data_AF-A0A3P7I1Q5-F1
#
_entry.id   AF-A0A3P7I1Q5-F1
#
_cell.length_a   1.000
_cell.length_b   1.000
_cell.length_c   1.000
_cell.angle_alpha   90.00
_cell.angle_beta   90.00
_cell.angle_gamma   90.00
#
_symmetry.space_group_name_H-M   'P 1'
#
loop_
_entity.id
_entity.type
_entity.pdbx_description
1 polymer ?
#
loop_
_entity_poly.entity_id
_entity_poly.type
_entity_poly.pdbx_seq_one_letter_code
_entity_poly.pdbx_strand_id
1 'polypeptide(L)'
;MISPGMSSCEHTINTLRYADRVKELGADEGGNSPPMNDEELMLRAGGDDGDNEDADLSLVCSRNGTDKSTFDMMKIVSSLTAAEEEALYSQYNLEQNMKSWMKEMSNLITRSSTVDYDQEKYVRDSVNLTNKMFSGLSECMGKVIVALILSVLFFLFFISCNLQFFSGFFFL
;
A
#
# COMPACT_ATOMS: atom_id res chain seq x y z
N MET A 1 42.07 18.82 -17.93
CA MET A 1 42.56 20.15 -18.37
C MET A 1 41.36 20.97 -18.80
N ILE A 2 41.06 22.06 -18.10
CA ILE A 2 39.92 22.94 -18.37
C ILE A 2 40.41 24.01 -19.37
N SER A 3 39.83 24.08 -20.57
CA SER A 3 40.26 25.01 -21.63
C SER A 3 39.88 26.47 -21.31
N PRO A 4 40.73 27.47 -21.62
CA PRO A 4 40.59 28.85 -21.16
C PRO A 4 39.75 29.74 -22.11
N GLY A 5 38.72 29.18 -22.75
CA GLY A 5 37.85 29.92 -23.68
C GLY A 5 36.51 30.26 -23.03
N MET A 6 36.14 31.55 -23.00
CA MET A 6 34.87 32.04 -22.41
C MET A 6 33.59 31.34 -22.92
N SER A 7 33.63 30.63 -24.04
CA SER A 7 32.53 29.82 -24.57
C SER A 7 32.34 28.46 -23.88
N SER A 8 33.30 28.02 -23.05
CA SER A 8 33.26 26.73 -22.33
C SER A 8 32.94 26.88 -20.84
N CYS A 9 32.52 28.08 -20.41
CA CYS A 9 32.20 28.39 -19.02
C CYS A 9 31.04 27.53 -18.49
N GLU A 10 30.03 27.27 -19.33
CA GLU A 10 28.87 26.43 -18.97
C GLU A 10 29.26 24.96 -18.75
N HIS A 11 30.09 24.39 -19.64
CA HIS A 11 30.60 23.03 -19.46
C HIS A 11 31.54 22.92 -18.26
N THR A 12 32.34 23.95 -18.00
CA THR A 12 33.21 24.01 -16.82
C THR A 12 32.39 24.04 -15.53
N ILE A 13 31.34 24.87 -15.46
CA ILE A 13 30.42 24.93 -14.33
C ILE A 13 29.69 23.61 -14.12
N ASN A 14 29.21 22.98 -15.20
CA ASN A 14 28.51 21.70 -15.09
C ASN A 14 29.44 20.58 -14.59
N THR A 15 30.71 20.59 -15.01
CA THR A 15 31.73 19.64 -14.54
C THR A 15 32.05 19.87 -13.06
N LEU A 16 32.20 21.11 -12.62
CA LEU A 16 32.45 21.46 -11.21
C LEU A 16 31.25 21.13 -10.32
N ARG A 17 30.03 21.38 -10.78
CA ARG A 17 28.80 21.00 -10.08
C ARG A 17 28.65 19.48 -9.96
N TYR A 18 29.03 18.74 -11.00
CA TYR A 18 29.07 17.27 -10.92
C TYR A 18 30.13 16.79 -9.95
N ALA A 19 31.32 17.39 -9.97
CA ALA A 19 32.40 17.04 -9.04
C ALA A 19 32.00 17.31 -7.58
N ASP A 20 31.36 18.44 -7.27
CA ASP A 20 30.88 18.74 -5.92
C ASP A 20 29.77 17.80 -5.46
N ARG A 21 28.78 17.51 -6.32
CA ARG A 21 27.73 16.51 -5.99
C ARG A 21 28.29 15.11 -5.78
N VAL A 22 29.35 14.74 -6.51
CA VAL A 22 30.02 13.44 -6.34
C VAL A 22 30.91 13.43 -5.09
N LYS A 23 31.43 14.59 -4.68
CA LYS A 23 32.21 14.75 -3.45
C LYS A 23 31.36 14.59 -2.19
N GLU A 24 30.10 15.02 -2.22
CA GLU A 24 29.13 14.78 -1.14
C GLU A 24 28.66 13.31 -1.07
N LEU A 25 28.86 12.54 -2.14
CA LEU A 25 28.55 11.10 -2.17
C LEU A 25 29.70 10.22 -1.65
N GLY A 26 30.87 10.79 -1.34
CA GLY A 26 32.05 10.08 -0.86
C GLY A 26 32.50 10.54 0.52
N ALA A 27 32.25 9.68 1.52
CA ALA A 27 32.71 9.77 2.91
C ALA A 27 32.00 10.82 3.78
N ASP A 28 30.77 10.48 4.19
CA ASP A 28 30.39 10.78 5.57
C ASP A 28 31.21 9.82 6.46
N GLU A 29 32.31 10.33 7.01
CA GLU A 29 33.04 9.66 8.09
C GLU A 29 32.14 9.61 9.32
N GLY A 30 31.34 8.54 9.41
CA GLY A 30 30.48 8.28 10.56
C GLY A 30 29.75 6.94 10.56
N GLY A 31 29.77 6.18 9.46
CA GLY A 31 29.09 4.89 9.36
C GLY A 31 29.98 3.72 9.75
N ASN A 32 29.94 3.29 11.01
CA ASN A 32 30.67 2.13 11.52
C ASN A 32 30.03 0.77 11.13
N SER A 33 29.50 0.64 9.91
CA SER A 33 28.88 -0.58 9.39
C SER A 33 29.65 -1.11 8.18
N PRO A 34 30.04 -2.40 8.14
CA PRO A 34 30.73 -2.97 6.99
C PRO A 34 29.84 -2.88 5.73
N PRO A 35 30.44 -2.66 4.54
CA PRO A 35 29.70 -2.65 3.28
C PRO A 35 29.01 -4.01 3.08
N MET A 36 27.73 -3.99 2.67
CA MET A 36 26.98 -5.19 2.30
C MET A 36 27.76 -6.01 1.27
N ASN A 37 27.76 -7.33 1.43
CA ASN A 37 28.33 -8.27 0.47
C ASN A 37 27.38 -8.42 -0.73
N ASP A 38 27.92 -8.42 -1.95
CA ASP A 38 27.16 -8.53 -3.21
C ASP A 38 26.27 -9.79 -3.29
N GLU A 39 26.57 -10.82 -2.48
CA GLU A 39 25.76 -12.03 -2.29
C GLU A 39 24.36 -11.74 -1.71
N GLU A 40 24.22 -10.75 -0.81
CA GLU A 40 22.94 -10.40 -0.17
C GLU A 40 22.01 -9.66 -1.14
N LEU A 41 22.58 -8.92 -2.08
CA LEU A 41 21.86 -8.17 -3.12
C LEU A 41 21.34 -9.10 -4.23
N MET A 42 22.02 -10.23 -4.46
CA MET A 42 21.64 -11.25 -5.45
C MET A 42 20.50 -12.17 -4.98
N LEU A 43 20.29 -12.32 -3.66
CA LEU A 43 19.16 -13.08 -3.10
C LEU A 43 17.81 -12.40 -3.36
N ARG A 44 17.78 -11.10 -3.68
CA ARG A 44 16.56 -10.33 -4.02
C ARG A 44 16.06 -10.52 -5.45
N ALA A 45 16.83 -11.14 -6.35
CA ALA A 45 16.41 -11.32 -7.75
C ALA A 45 15.60 -12.62 -7.98
N GLY A 46 15.49 -13.50 -6.98
CA GLY A 46 14.68 -14.72 -7.03
C GLY A 46 13.33 -14.48 -6.37
N GLY A 47 12.26 -14.46 -7.17
CA GLY A 47 10.94 -13.97 -6.77
C GLY A 47 10.30 -14.60 -5.53
N ASP A 48 9.78 -13.72 -4.68
CA ASP A 48 8.53 -13.90 -3.93
C ASP A 48 8.05 -12.49 -3.49
N ASP A 49 6.97 -12.02 -4.11
CA ASP A 49 6.56 -10.60 -4.20
C ASP A 49 5.65 -10.16 -3.04
N GLY A 50 5.89 -10.64 -1.81
CA GLY A 50 4.98 -10.34 -0.69
C GLY A 50 5.58 -10.22 0.70
N ASP A 51 6.78 -10.75 0.95
CA ASP A 51 7.36 -10.84 2.30
C ASP A 51 8.56 -9.88 2.52
N ASN A 52 8.92 -9.09 1.50
CA ASN A 52 10.13 -8.27 1.50
C ASN A 52 9.95 -6.84 2.04
N GLU A 53 8.72 -6.35 2.16
CA GLU A 53 8.44 -4.96 2.57
C GLU A 53 8.77 -4.74 4.06
N ASP A 54 8.39 -5.69 4.91
CA ASP A 54 8.73 -5.70 6.34
C ASP A 54 10.25 -5.82 6.56
N ALA A 55 10.94 -6.61 5.71
CA ALA A 55 12.38 -6.75 5.75
C ALA A 55 13.09 -5.44 5.38
N ASP A 56 12.61 -4.75 4.33
CA ASP A 56 13.15 -3.46 3.87
C ASP A 56 12.92 -2.36 4.92
N LEU A 57 11.73 -2.31 5.53
CA LEU A 57 11.41 -1.40 6.64
C LEU A 57 12.29 -1.66 7.87
N SER A 58 12.56 -2.94 8.19
CA SER A 58 13.42 -3.30 9.32
C SER A 58 14.88 -2.89 9.10
N LEU A 59 15.36 -2.99 7.85
CA LEU A 59 16.70 -2.59 7.43
C LEU A 59 16.86 -1.07 7.50
N VAL A 60 15.89 -0.31 7.01
CA VAL A 60 15.88 1.16 7.08
C VAL A 60 15.87 1.64 8.54
N CYS A 61 15.05 1.02 9.41
CA CYS A 61 14.99 1.39 10.81
C CYS A 61 16.27 1.03 11.59
N SER A 62 16.85 -0.15 11.30
CA SER A 62 18.13 -0.57 11.89
C SER A 62 19.27 0.37 11.48
N ARG A 63 19.25 0.87 10.24
CA ARG A 63 20.28 1.79 9.71
C ARG A 63 20.13 3.22 10.23
N ASN A 64 18.91 3.68 10.47
CA ASN A 64 18.64 5.03 10.97
C ASN A 64 18.67 5.14 12.51
N GLY A 65 18.88 4.03 13.23
CA GLY A 65 18.82 4.03 14.70
C GLY A 65 17.41 4.31 15.23
N THR A 66 16.38 4.01 14.43
CA THR A 66 14.96 4.22 14.75
C THR A 66 14.59 3.36 15.95
N ASP A 67 13.96 3.94 16.96
CA ASP A 67 13.57 3.20 18.15
C ASP A 67 12.46 2.18 17.84
N LYS A 68 12.35 1.14 18.66
CA LYS A 68 11.40 0.04 18.39
C LYS A 68 9.95 0.52 18.27
N SER A 69 9.56 1.58 19.00
CA SER A 69 8.18 2.08 18.97
C SER A 69 7.82 2.75 17.64
N THR A 70 8.78 3.45 17.03
CA THR A 70 8.59 4.09 15.73
C THR A 70 8.57 3.08 14.58
N PHE A 71 9.37 2.00 14.67
CA PHE A 71 9.27 0.87 13.75
C PHE A 71 7.88 0.19 13.83
N ASP A 72 7.40 -0.13 15.04
CA ASP A 72 6.10 -0.75 15.24
C ASP A 72 4.96 0.14 14.71
N MET A 73 5.08 1.46 14.88
CA MET A 73 4.13 2.43 14.32
C MET A 73 4.14 2.41 12.79
N MET A 74 5.32 2.39 12.16
CA MET A 74 5.44 2.36 10.70
C MET A 74 4.81 1.09 10.11
N LYS A 75 4.96 -0.05 10.78
CA LYS A 75 4.31 -1.31 10.41
C LYS A 75 2.79 -1.22 10.51
N ILE A 76 2.25 -0.65 11.59
CA ILE A 76 0.81 -0.46 11.75
C ILE A 76 0.26 0.44 10.64
N VAL A 77 0.93 1.56 10.35
CA VAL A 77 0.52 2.48 9.28
C VAL A 77 0.56 1.79 7.91
N SER A 78 1.60 1.02 7.59
CA SER A 78 1.67 0.24 6.36
C SER A 78 0.49 -0.74 6.23
N SER A 79 0.20 -1.50 7.30
CA SER A 79 -0.93 -2.44 7.30
C SER A 79 -2.29 -1.75 7.15
N LEU A 80 -2.44 -0.54 7.72
CA LEU A 80 -3.66 0.26 7.60
C LEU A 80 -3.85 0.72 6.16
N THR A 81 -2.80 1.28 5.54
CA THR A 81 -2.83 1.71 4.14
C THR A 81 -3.19 0.54 3.21
N ALA A 82 -2.58 -0.63 3.41
CA ALA A 82 -2.87 -1.82 2.61
C ALA A 82 -4.34 -2.26 2.74
N ALA A 83 -4.89 -2.26 3.96
CA ALA A 83 -6.29 -2.61 4.19
C ALA A 83 -7.27 -1.58 3.61
N GLU A 84 -6.92 -0.28 3.65
CA GLU A 84 -7.69 0.79 3.03
C GLU A 84 -7.73 0.65 1.51
N GLU A 85 -6.58 0.39 0.89
CA GLU A 85 -6.48 0.14 -0.55
C GLU A 85 -7.31 -1.09 -0.95
N GLU A 86 -7.19 -2.20 -0.21
CA GLU A 86 -7.98 -3.42 -0.50
C GLU A 86 -9.49 -3.18 -0.40
N ALA A 87 -9.93 -2.41 0.60
CA ALA A 87 -11.34 -2.02 0.75
C ALA A 87 -11.81 -1.17 -0.44
N LEU A 88 -11.01 -0.20 -0.89
CA LEU A 88 -11.31 0.64 -2.06
C LEU A 88 -11.39 -0.20 -3.35
N TYR A 89 -10.43 -1.08 -3.58
CA TYR A 89 -10.46 -2.01 -4.72
C TYR A 89 -11.69 -2.90 -4.70
N SER A 90 -12.06 -3.40 -3.52
CA SER A 90 -13.27 -4.23 -3.38
C SER A 90 -14.56 -3.46 -3.65
N GLN A 91 -14.64 -2.20 -3.24
CA GLN A 91 -15.79 -1.33 -3.53
C GLN A 91 -15.89 -1.05 -5.03
N TYR A 92 -14.76 -0.78 -5.68
CA TYR A 92 -14.72 -0.62 -7.14
C TYR A 92 -15.21 -1.87 -7.86
N ASN A 93 -14.74 -3.05 -7.46
CA ASN A 93 -15.17 -4.32 -8.05
C ASN A 93 -16.67 -4.60 -7.80
N LEU A 94 -17.18 -4.28 -6.61
CA LEU A 94 -18.60 -4.36 -6.30
C LEU A 94 -19.43 -3.47 -7.21
N GLU A 95 -18.98 -2.24 -7.49
CA GLU A 95 -19.66 -1.33 -8.40
C GLU A 95 -19.74 -1.91 -9.83
N GLN A 96 -18.64 -2.48 -10.33
CA GLN A 96 -18.63 -3.12 -11.65
C GLN A 96 -19.56 -4.34 -11.70
N ASN A 97 -19.53 -5.16 -10.65
CA ASN A 97 -20.42 -6.31 -10.51
C ASN A 97 -21.90 -5.88 -10.48
N MET A 98 -22.23 -4.79 -9.78
CA MET A 98 -23.58 -4.25 -9.71
C MET A 98 -24.06 -3.75 -11.07
N LYS A 99 -23.19 -3.11 -11.87
CA LYS A 99 -23.50 -2.72 -13.25
C LYS A 99 -23.80 -3.93 -14.14
N SER A 100 -23.03 -5.01 -14.03
CA SER A 100 -23.30 -6.26 -14.77
C SER A 100 -24.62 -6.91 -14.31
N TRP A 101 -24.81 -7.00 -13.00
CA TRP A 101 -26.01 -7.55 -12.37
C TRP A 101 -27.27 -6.82 -12.84
N MET A 102 -27.25 -5.48 -12.90
CA MET A 102 -28.37 -4.69 -13.40
C MET A 102 -28.73 -5.02 -14.86
N LYS A 103 -27.73 -5.26 -15.72
CA LYS A 103 -27.95 -5.67 -17.11
C LYS A 103 -28.53 -7.08 -17.18
N GLU A 104 -27.99 -8.02 -16.42
CA GLU A 104 -28.47 -9.41 -16.36
C GLU A 104 -29.91 -9.48 -15.81
N MET A 105 -30.22 -8.68 -14.80
CA MET A 105 -31.56 -8.56 -14.22
C MET A 105 -32.56 -7.98 -15.25
N SER A 106 -32.17 -6.91 -15.96
CA SER A 106 -32.98 -6.34 -17.04
C SER A 106 -33.25 -7.37 -18.16
N ASN A 107 -32.23 -8.15 -18.53
CA ASN A 107 -32.38 -9.23 -19.50
C ASN A 107 -33.33 -10.34 -19.00
N LEU A 108 -33.26 -10.70 -17.72
CA LEU A 108 -34.18 -11.67 -17.12
C LEU A 108 -35.63 -11.18 -17.15
N ILE A 109 -35.87 -9.91 -16.82
CA ILE A 109 -37.20 -9.30 -16.91
C ILE A 109 -37.69 -9.27 -18.35
N THR A 110 -36.83 -8.94 -19.31
CA THR A 110 -37.22 -8.92 -20.73
C THR A 110 -37.60 -10.32 -21.21
N ARG A 111 -36.89 -11.37 -20.78
CA ARG A 111 -37.22 -12.77 -21.07
C ARG A 111 -38.59 -13.20 -20.58
N SER A 112 -39.17 -12.56 -19.55
CA SER A 112 -40.52 -12.92 -19.11
C SER A 112 -41.63 -12.49 -20.07
N SER A 113 -41.30 -11.68 -21.09
CA SER A 113 -42.24 -11.26 -22.13
C SER A 113 -42.16 -12.09 -23.42
N THR A 114 -41.27 -13.08 -23.49
CA THR A 114 -41.12 -13.92 -24.69
C THR A 114 -42.12 -15.08 -24.68
N VAL A 115 -42.50 -15.54 -25.86
CA VAL A 115 -43.52 -16.60 -26.02
C VAL A 115 -43.00 -17.96 -25.54
N ASP A 116 -41.69 -18.16 -25.56
CA ASP A 116 -40.95 -19.33 -25.08
C ASP A 116 -40.56 -19.24 -23.58
N TYR A 117 -41.28 -18.42 -22.80
CA TYR A 117 -40.99 -18.21 -21.39
C TYR A 117 -41.02 -19.51 -20.57
N ASP A 118 -39.87 -19.88 -20.04
CA ASP A 118 -39.69 -20.96 -19.06
C ASP A 118 -39.62 -20.37 -17.65
N GLN A 119 -40.70 -20.55 -16.89
CA GLN A 119 -40.84 -20.05 -15.53
C GLN A 119 -39.81 -20.67 -14.56
N GLU A 120 -39.53 -21.97 -14.66
CA GLU A 120 -38.57 -22.61 -13.76
C GLU A 120 -37.16 -22.10 -14.02
N LYS A 121 -36.79 -21.96 -15.30
CA LYS A 121 -35.50 -21.39 -15.69
C LYS A 121 -35.37 -19.95 -15.21
N TYR A 122 -36.42 -19.14 -15.33
CA TYR A 122 -36.43 -17.77 -14.81
C TYR A 122 -36.17 -17.73 -13.31
N VAL A 123 -36.88 -18.54 -12.52
CA VAL A 123 -36.72 -18.58 -11.06
C VAL A 123 -35.30 -19.04 -10.69
N ARG A 124 -34.77 -20.09 -11.33
CA ARG A 124 -33.39 -20.56 -11.10
C ARG A 124 -32.36 -19.48 -11.42
N ASP A 125 -32.47 -18.85 -12.59
CA ASP A 125 -31.55 -17.79 -13.02
C ASP A 125 -31.62 -16.57 -12.08
N SER A 126 -32.82 -16.19 -11.62
CA SER A 126 -33.04 -15.08 -10.68
C SER A 126 -32.42 -15.32 -9.30
N VAL A 127 -32.59 -16.53 -8.74
CA VAL A 127 -31.97 -16.92 -7.46
C VAL A 127 -30.45 -16.91 -7.58
N ASN A 128 -29.90 -17.50 -8.66
CA ASN A 128 -28.45 -17.53 -8.90
C ASN A 128 -27.87 -16.11 -9.02
N LEU A 129 -28.55 -15.24 -9.78
CA LEU A 129 -28.13 -13.86 -9.96
C LEU A 129 -28.15 -13.06 -8.65
N THR A 130 -29.16 -13.29 -7.81
CA THR A 130 -29.28 -12.67 -6.48
C THR A 130 -28.19 -13.14 -5.54
N ASN A 131 -27.91 -14.46 -5.50
CA ASN A 131 -26.84 -15.04 -4.66
C ASN A 131 -25.45 -14.54 -5.07
N LYS A 132 -25.20 -14.39 -6.37
CA LYS A 132 -23.95 -13.82 -6.88
C LYS A 132 -23.74 -12.39 -6.39
N MET A 133 -24.78 -11.55 -6.45
CA MET A 133 -24.72 -10.18 -5.94
C MET A 133 -24.50 -10.14 -4.42
N PHE A 134 -25.22 -10.97 -3.67
CA PHE A 134 -25.07 -11.03 -2.21
C PHE A 134 -23.66 -11.46 -1.79
N SER A 135 -23.08 -12.43 -2.49
CA SER A 135 -21.71 -12.90 -2.22
C SER A 135 -20.69 -11.77 -2.41
N GLY A 136 -20.79 -11.02 -3.53
CA GLY A 136 -19.91 -9.86 -3.77
C GLY A 136 -20.10 -8.73 -2.75
N LEU A 137 -21.34 -8.47 -2.32
CA LEU A 137 -21.62 -7.48 -1.29
C LEU A 137 -21.02 -7.89 0.06
N SER A 138 -21.15 -9.17 0.43
CA SER A 138 -20.59 -9.72 1.68
C SER A 138 -19.07 -9.63 1.73
N GLU A 139 -18.38 -9.93 0.62
CA GLU A 139 -16.92 -9.80 0.53
C GLU A 139 -16.48 -8.33 0.74
N CYS A 140 -17.13 -7.41 0.03
CA CYS A 140 -16.84 -5.99 0.15
C CYS A 140 -17.09 -5.46 1.58
N MET A 141 -18.19 -5.91 2.21
CA MET A 141 -18.50 -5.54 3.59
C MET A 141 -17.40 -6.00 4.55
N GLY A 142 -16.88 -7.23 4.37
CA GLY A 142 -15.79 -7.76 5.19
C GLY A 142 -14.55 -6.87 5.15
N LYS A 143 -14.10 -6.48 3.95
CA LYS A 143 -12.90 -5.63 3.78
C LYS A 143 -13.08 -4.23 4.36
N VAL A 144 -14.25 -3.62 4.19
CA VAL A 144 -14.56 -2.32 4.80
C VAL A 144 -14.57 -2.39 6.33
N ILE A 145 -15.09 -3.47 6.91
CA ILE A 145 -15.06 -3.68 8.37
C ILE A 145 -13.63 -3.79 8.87
N VAL A 146 -12.77 -4.54 8.18
CA VAL A 146 -11.35 -4.69 8.54
C VAL A 146 -10.65 -3.33 8.54
N ALA A 147 -10.82 -2.54 7.48
CA ALA A 147 -10.25 -1.19 7.40
C ALA A 147 -10.72 -0.31 8.57
N LEU A 148 -12.02 -0.28 8.87
CA LEU A 148 -12.57 0.49 10.00
C LEU A 148 -12.00 0.04 11.36
N ILE A 149 -11.86 -1.27 11.59
CA ILE A 149 -11.30 -1.79 12.84
C ILE A 149 -9.85 -1.34 13.00
N LEU A 150 -9.04 -1.42 11.94
CA LEU A 150 -7.64 -1.00 11.97
C LEU A 150 -7.53 0.51 12.22
N SER A 151 -8.37 1.35 11.58
CA SER A 151 -8.39 2.79 11.83
C SER A 151 -8.73 3.11 13.30
N VAL A 152 -9.69 2.41 13.90
CA VAL A 152 -10.08 2.60 15.31
C VAL A 152 -8.96 2.15 16.26
N LEU A 153 -8.32 1.01 16.01
CA LEU A 153 -7.20 0.52 16.82
C LEU A 153 -6.01 1.49 16.77
N PHE A 154 -5.68 2.02 15.60
CA PHE A 154 -4.64 3.03 15.43
C PHE A 154 -4.94 4.31 16.23
N PHE A 155 -6.19 4.80 16.18
CA PHE A 155 -6.61 5.97 16.94
C PHE A 155 -6.51 5.75 18.47
N LEU A 156 -6.93 4.58 18.97
CA LEU A 156 -6.81 4.22 20.39
C LEU A 156 -5.35 4.08 20.84
N PHE A 157 -4.49 3.51 20.00
CA PHE A 157 -3.05 3.44 20.26
C PHE A 157 -2.44 4.84 20.36
N PHE A 158 -2.78 5.74 19.43
CA PHE A 158 -2.31 7.12 19.42
C PHE A 158 -2.75 7.89 20.68
N ILE A 159 -4.01 7.74 21.11
CA ILE A 159 -4.49 8.33 22.37
C ILE A 159 -3.71 7.78 23.56
N SER A 160 -3.46 6.48 23.61
CA SER A 160 -2.74 5.83 24.72
C SER A 160 -1.31 6.33 24.85
N CYS A 161 -0.59 6.48 23.72
CA CYS A 161 0.75 7.05 23.70
C CYS A 161 0.77 8.52 24.13
N ASN A 162 -0.20 9.33 23.69
CA ASN A 162 -0.30 10.74 24.11
C ASN A 162 -0.65 10.89 25.60
N LEU A 163 -1.47 9.99 26.15
CA LEU A 163 -1.83 10.00 27.57
C LEU A 163 -0.64 9.61 28.48
N GLN A 164 0.22 8.69 28.03
CA GLN A 164 1.49 8.38 28.71
C GLN A 164 2.44 9.59 28.72
N PHE A 165 2.48 10.36 27.65
CA PHE A 165 3.27 11.61 27.59
C PHE A 165 2.79 12.65 28.60
N PHE A 166 1.47 12.78 28.81
CA PHE A 166 0.90 13.69 29.81
C PHE A 166 1.11 13.19 31.25
N SER A 167 1.05 11.88 31.50
CA SER A 167 1.32 11.31 32.82
C SER A 167 2.80 11.43 33.23
N GLY A 168 3.73 11.47 32.28
CA GLY A 168 5.15 11.69 32.54
C GLY A 168 5.50 13.12 32.96
N PHE A 169 4.68 14.10 32.58
CA PHE A 169 4.91 15.52 32.90
C PHE A 169 4.37 15.93 34.28
N PHE A 170 3.53 15.11 34.91
CA PHE A 170 2.97 15.39 36.24
C PHE A 170 3.82 14.78 37.39
N PHE A 171 4.89 14.05 37.07
CA PHE A 171 5.79 13.43 38.06
C PHE A 171 7.20 14.04 38.11
N LEU A 172 7.40 15.24 37.54
CA LEU A 172 8.60 16.06 37.74
C LEU A 172 8.29 17.33 38.53
#